data_AF-A0A7X3R390-F1
#
_entry.id   AF-A0A7X3R390-F1
#
_cell.length_a   1.000
_cell.length_b   1.000
_cell.length_c   1.000
_cell.angle_alpha   90.00
_cell.angle_beta   90.00
_cell.angle_gamma   90.00
#
_symmetry.space_group_name_H-M   'P 1'
#
loop_
_entity.id
_entity.type
_entity.pdbx_description
1 polymer ?
#
loop_
_entity_poly.entity_id
_entity_poly.type
_entity_poly.pdbx_seq_one_letter_code
_entity_poly.pdbx_strand_id
1 'polypeptide(L)'
;MSLDDVVAAIAPADPVAREAARRRQELLTKPPGSLGQLEELSLQVAAIQGAECPVVEGKTVIVAAGDHGVVAQGVTGYPQE
;
A
#
# COMPACT_ATOMS: atom_id res chain seq x y z
N MET A 1 -22.21 8.82 -4.15
CA MET A 1 -21.02 8.52 -3.33
C MET A 1 -20.41 9.84 -2.93
N SER A 2 -20.57 10.21 -1.66
CA SER A 2 -19.97 11.36 -1.01
C SER A 2 -18.56 11.01 -0.50
N LEU A 3 -17.80 12.02 -0.04
CA LEU A 3 -16.54 11.76 0.67
C LEU A 3 -16.77 10.94 1.95
N ASP A 4 -17.86 11.23 2.67
CA ASP A 4 -18.22 10.53 3.90
C ASP A 4 -18.51 9.04 3.63
N ASP A 5 -19.18 8.73 2.52
CA ASP A 5 -19.44 7.34 2.11
C ASP A 5 -18.12 6.57 1.89
N VAL A 6 -17.11 7.19 1.27
CA VAL A 6 -15.80 6.56 0.99
C VAL A 6 -15.02 6.34 2.28
N VAL A 7 -14.99 7.34 3.16
CA VAL A 7 -14.30 7.24 4.45
C VAL A 7 -14.93 6.14 5.31
N ALA A 8 -16.27 6.05 5.33
CA ALA A 8 -16.99 5.02 6.06
C ALA A 8 -16.74 3.60 5.52
N ALA A 9 -16.33 3.46 4.25
CA ALA A 9 -16.05 2.17 3.62
C ALA A 9 -14.63 1.62 3.93
N ILE A 10 -13.75 2.39 4.56
CA ILE A 10 -12.40 1.94 4.91
C ILE A 10 -12.49 0.94 6.07
N ALA A 11 -12.17 -0.32 5.80
CA ALA A 11 -12.09 -1.37 6.80
C ALA A 11 -10.65 -1.58 7.31
N PRO A 12 -10.47 -2.05 8.56
CA PRO A 12 -9.18 -2.56 9.02
C PRO A 12 -8.71 -3.74 8.15
N ALA A 13 -7.39 -3.90 8.02
CA ALA A 13 -6.81 -5.06 7.32
C ALA A 13 -7.15 -6.38 8.06
N ASP A 14 -7.30 -7.47 7.31
CA ASP A 14 -7.75 -8.77 7.83
C ASP A 14 -6.66 -9.47 8.66
N PRO A 15 -6.86 -9.64 9.99
CA PRO A 15 -5.89 -10.31 10.85
C PRO A 15 -5.80 -11.83 10.60
N VAL A 16 -6.86 -12.46 10.10
CA VAL A 16 -6.90 -13.90 9.82
C VAL A 16 -6.06 -14.20 8.58
N ALA A 17 -6.21 -13.41 7.52
CA ALA A 17 -5.38 -13.52 6.32
C ALA A 17 -3.90 -13.24 6.62
N ARG A 18 -3.60 -12.22 7.45
CA ARG A 18 -2.24 -11.92 7.91
C ARG A 18 -1.59 -13.11 8.59
N GLU A 19 -2.32 -13.74 9.51
CA GLU A 19 -1.83 -14.88 10.28
C GLU A 19 -1.66 -16.14 9.41
N ALA A 20 -2.59 -16.38 8.47
CA ALA A 20 -2.45 -17.47 7.49
C ALA A 20 -1.19 -17.29 6.63
N ALA A 21 -0.94 -16.08 6.13
CA ALA A 21 0.27 -15.76 5.37
C ALA A 21 1.55 -15.92 6.20
N ARG A 22 1.50 -15.60 7.51
CA ARG A 22 2.63 -15.78 8.43
C ARG A 22 2.99 -17.25 8.61
N ARG A 23 2.00 -18.09 8.92
CA ARG A 23 2.18 -19.54 9.02
C ARG A 23 2.73 -20.13 7.73
N ARG A 24 2.27 -19.64 6.59
CA ARG A 24 2.80 -20.05 5.30
C ARG A 24 4.28 -19.68 5.13
N GLN A 25 4.66 -18.44 5.46
CA GLN A 25 6.05 -17.98 5.37
C GLN A 25 7.02 -18.81 6.22
N GLU A 26 6.56 -19.31 7.37
CA GLU A 26 7.32 -20.19 8.27
C GLU A 26 7.59 -21.60 7.67
N LEU A 27 6.76 -22.04 6.71
CA LEU A 27 6.84 -23.37 6.08
C LEU A 27 7.58 -23.36 4.73
N LEU A 28 7.96 -22.20 4.21
CA LEU A 28 8.69 -22.11 2.95
C LEU A 28 10.13 -22.60 3.09
N THR A 29 10.72 -23.09 1.99
CA THR A 29 12.11 -23.57 1.93
C THR A 29 13.10 -22.39 2.00
N LYS A 30 13.18 -21.76 3.17
CA LYS A 30 14.08 -20.67 3.51
C LYS A 30 14.35 -20.68 5.03
N PRO A 31 15.50 -20.21 5.51
CA PRO A 31 15.65 -19.93 6.94
C PRO A 31 14.57 -18.93 7.40
N PRO A 32 13.93 -19.12 8.55
CA PRO A 32 12.94 -18.18 9.06
C PRO A 32 13.47 -16.73 9.10
N GLY A 33 12.70 -15.78 8.58
CA GLY A 33 13.07 -14.36 8.54
C GLY A 33 14.15 -13.98 7.51
N SER A 34 14.67 -14.91 6.70
CA SER A 34 15.79 -14.62 5.79
C SER A 34 15.46 -13.63 4.68
N LEU A 35 14.17 -13.38 4.38
CA LEU A 35 13.76 -12.37 3.40
C LEU A 35 13.44 -11.00 4.03
N GLY A 36 13.56 -10.88 5.36
CA GLY A 36 13.42 -9.63 6.10
C GLY A 36 12.13 -8.87 5.76
N GLN A 37 12.26 -7.65 5.24
CA GLN A 37 11.13 -6.77 4.90
C GLN A 37 10.17 -7.36 3.85
N LEU A 38 10.65 -8.26 2.97
CA LEU A 38 9.77 -8.90 2.00
C LEU A 38 8.79 -9.87 2.65
N GLU A 39 9.14 -10.48 3.79
CA GLU A 39 8.20 -11.30 4.54
C GLU A 39 7.09 -10.43 5.12
N GLU A 40 7.45 -9.35 5.82
CA GLU A 40 6.49 -8.42 6.42
C GLU A 40 5.57 -7.78 5.36
N LEU A 41 6.12 -7.36 4.22
CA LEU A 41 5.34 -6.83 3.11
C LEU A 41 4.33 -7.85 2.59
N SER A 42 4.71 -9.13 2.47
CA SER A 42 3.79 -10.18 2.04
C SER A 42 2.63 -10.39 3.02
N LEU A 43 2.88 -10.28 4.33
CA LEU A 43 1.83 -10.37 5.36
C LEU A 43 0.88 -9.17 5.30
N GLN A 44 1.41 -7.97 5.07
CA GLN A 44 0.62 -6.76 4.92
C GLN A 44 -0.29 -6.82 3.69
N VAL A 45 0.24 -7.25 2.53
CA VAL A 45 -0.56 -7.37 1.30
C VAL A 45 -1.65 -8.45 1.46
N ALA A 46 -1.33 -9.58 2.10
CA ALA A 46 -2.30 -10.63 2.43
C ALA A 46 -3.45 -10.09 3.29
N ALA A 47 -3.12 -9.30 4.31
CA ALA A 47 -4.11 -8.67 5.19
C ALA A 47 -4.99 -7.65 4.45
N ILE A 48 -4.41 -6.83 3.56
CA ILE A 48 -5.14 -5.84 2.76
C ILE A 48 -6.11 -6.52 1.78
N GLN A 49 -5.70 -7.63 1.15
CA GLN A 49 -6.52 -8.36 0.19
C GLN A 49 -7.42 -9.44 0.81
N GLY A 50 -7.29 -9.72 2.11
CA GLY A 50 -8.06 -10.77 2.79
C GLY A 50 -7.76 -12.18 2.27
N ALA A 51 -6.53 -12.44 1.81
CA ALA A 51 -6.14 -13.72 1.20
C ALA A 51 -4.76 -14.18 1.67
N GLU A 52 -4.60 -15.48 1.99
CA GLU A 52 -3.32 -16.08 2.41
C GLU A 52 -2.22 -15.91 1.35
N CYS A 53 -2.56 -16.13 0.08
CA CYS A 53 -1.69 -15.96 -1.07
C CYS A 53 -2.27 -14.87 -1.97
N PRO A 54 -2.04 -13.59 -1.65
CA PRO A 54 -2.59 -12.48 -2.42
C PRO A 54 -2.03 -12.47 -3.85
N VAL A 55 -2.88 -12.12 -4.81
CA VAL A 55 -2.49 -11.88 -6.20
C VAL A 55 -2.66 -10.40 -6.47
N VAL A 56 -1.55 -9.73 -6.71
CA VAL A 56 -1.58 -8.30 -7.04
C VAL A 56 -1.69 -8.18 -8.55
N GLU A 57 -2.81 -7.69 -9.05
CA GLU A 57 -3.06 -7.37 -10.47
C GLU A 57 -3.35 -5.87 -10.65
N GLY A 58 -3.64 -5.40 -11.87
CA GLY A 58 -4.20 -4.06 -12.13
C GLY A 58 -3.42 -2.86 -11.57
N LYS A 59 -2.08 -2.87 -11.66
CA LYS A 59 -1.25 -1.79 -11.12
C LYS A 59 -1.54 -0.48 -11.84
N THR A 60 -1.78 0.58 -11.06
CA THR A 60 -1.99 1.93 -11.58
C THR A 60 -1.13 2.92 -10.81
N VAL A 61 -0.50 3.84 -11.53
CA VAL A 61 0.21 5.00 -10.95
C VAL A 61 -0.60 6.24 -11.31
N ILE A 62 -1.03 7.00 -10.31
CA ILE A 62 -1.76 8.26 -10.50
C ILE A 62 -0.78 9.41 -10.25
N VAL A 63 -0.51 10.21 -11.28
CA VAL A 63 0.28 11.44 -11.17
C VAL A 63 -0.68 12.62 -11.11
N ALA A 64 -0.78 13.25 -9.95
CA ALA A 64 -1.51 14.49 -9.77
C ALA A 64 -0.54 15.69 -9.88
N ALA A 65 -0.79 16.57 -10.84
CA ALA A 65 -0.02 17.80 -11.05
C ALA A 65 -0.96 19.00 -10.95
N GLY A 66 -0.52 20.07 -10.31
CA GLY A 66 -1.28 21.31 -10.15
C GLY A 66 -0.36 22.48 -9.79
N ASP A 67 -0.72 23.66 -10.29
CA ASP A 67 0.00 24.89 -10.02
C ASP A 67 -0.32 25.44 -8.63
N HIS A 68 0.62 26.23 -8.10
CA HIS A 68 0.51 26.85 -6.79
C HIS A 68 0.72 28.36 -6.89
N GLY A 69 -0.29 29.15 -6.50
CA GLY A 69 -0.24 30.61 -6.64
C GLY A 69 0.86 31.31 -5.84
N VAL A 70 1.41 30.68 -4.80
CA VAL A 70 2.54 31.20 -4.03
C VAL A 70 3.82 31.35 -4.87
N VAL A 71 3.93 30.64 -6.00
CA VAL A 71 5.06 30.77 -6.94
C VAL A 71 5.26 32.22 -7.40
N ALA A 72 4.18 33.00 -7.54
CA ALA A 72 4.24 34.42 -7.89
C ALA A 72 5.03 35.28 -6.87
N GLN A 73 5.29 34.76 -5.67
CA GLN A 73 6.10 35.42 -4.64
C GLN A 73 7.60 35.10 -4.75
N GLY A 74 8.04 34.40 -5.80
CA GLY A 74 9.46 34.11 -6.04
C GLY A 74 10.05 33.05 -5.12
N VAL A 75 9.22 32.13 -4.60
CA VAL A 75 9.63 31.09 -3.63
C VAL A 75 10.36 29.89 -4.25
N THR A 76 10.51 29.86 -5.57
CA THR A 76 11.15 28.78 -6.34
C THR A 76 12.11 29.36 -7.39
N GLY A 77 13.14 28.59 -7.73
CA GLY A 77 14.11 28.93 -8.78
C GLY A 77 13.72 28.46 -10.18
N TYR A 78 12.56 27.82 -10.34
CA TYR A 78 12.05 27.32 -11.62
C TYR A 78 10.83 28.14 -12.07
N PRO A 79 10.65 28.35 -13.39
CA PRO A 79 9.44 28.96 -13.94
C PRO A 79 8.20 28.13 -13.61
N GLN A 80 7.03 28.74 -13.79
CA GLN A 80 5.76 28.04 -13.55
C GLN A 80 5.45 27.05 -14.69
N GLU A 81 5.80 27.42 -15.93
CA GLU A 81 5.72 26.59 -17.14
C GLU A 81 6.94 25.69 -17.40
#